data_AF-A0A928W5S6-F1
#
_entry.id   AF-A0A928W5S6-F1
#
_cell.length_a   1.000
_cell.length_b   1.000
_cell.length_c   1.000
_cell.angle_alpha   90.00
_cell.angle_beta   90.00
_cell.angle_gamma   90.00
#
_symmetry.space_group_name_H-M   'P 1'
#
loop_
_entity.id
_entity.type
_entity.pdbx_description
1 polymer ?
#
loop_
_entity_poly.entity_id
_entity_poly.type
_entity_poly.pdbx_seq_one_letter_code
_entity_poly.pdbx_strand_id
1 'polypeptide(L)'
;MQHLYSIVRLIPGYLIFLAIFLVILPTIATVLLRFCLYRHLKYLAGKARRLLGGVKLESTPKIVTKLEQRFIDSNVKPDQLNTGSVIEGEYNHEKFYFLGLSLNCEFIDRLCRILPNLLLSFGLLGTFLGITFNLSNLSQTITQIDINDVRSLVEELNRPLQGMGVAFTTSLVAIACSALLTVLNLLWNTSIVKASLLNSLEDYVDNIFLPKIQPVSSLEEAIGQFSRDFDGMVHKLGDTIEQSMSKAFARIENSAVTFEQAANTIDNSRFPEKLASATNNLAIAQNQFAQSSLVLQQSTQSFEHNLDSMQKLTKKFLELNQKVNNIERQYDSLVDLNQEKNIIEKSGLKEIRQELSNLVNQMINK
;
A
#
# COMPACT_ATOMS: atom_id res chain seq x y z
N MET A 1 11.71 -73.85 -0.20
CA MET A 1 11.50 -74.16 1.23
C MET A 1 12.71 -74.79 1.91
N GLN A 2 13.38 -75.80 1.33
CA GLN A 2 14.55 -76.46 1.96
C GLN A 2 15.79 -75.56 2.15
N HIS A 3 16.11 -74.68 1.19
CA HIS A 3 17.24 -73.74 1.32
C HIS A 3 17.02 -72.63 2.37
N LEU A 4 15.77 -72.25 2.64
CA LEU A 4 15.46 -71.28 3.70
C LEU A 4 15.69 -71.90 5.08
N TYR A 5 15.32 -73.18 5.24
CA TYR A 5 15.53 -73.94 6.47
C TYR A 5 17.01 -74.19 6.79
N SER A 6 17.87 -74.38 5.77
CA SER A 6 19.32 -74.53 5.98
C SER A 6 19.98 -73.23 6.45
N ILE A 7 19.49 -72.06 6.00
CA ILE A 7 20.02 -70.75 6.42
C ILE A 7 19.61 -70.45 7.88
N VAL A 8 18.38 -70.79 8.27
CA VAL A 8 17.90 -70.62 9.65
C VAL A 8 18.66 -71.51 10.64
N ARG A 9 19.18 -72.66 10.20
CA ARG A 9 19.91 -73.61 11.05
C ARG A 9 21.35 -73.19 11.38
N LEU A 10 21.91 -72.22 10.67
CA LEU A 10 23.23 -71.63 10.94
C LEU A 10 23.18 -70.47 11.97
N ILE A 11 21.99 -70.02 12.36
CA ILE A 11 21.83 -68.87 13.25
C ILE A 11 21.80 -69.35 14.71
N PRO A 12 22.60 -68.76 15.62
CA PRO A 12 22.51 -69.03 17.05
C PRO A 12 21.07 -68.82 17.57
N GLY A 13 20.55 -69.76 18.37
CA GLY A 13 19.14 -69.75 18.79
C GLY A 13 18.67 -68.46 19.49
N TYR A 14 19.58 -67.76 20.20
CA TYR A 14 19.25 -66.49 20.85
C TYR A 14 18.97 -65.35 19.85
N LEU A 15 19.62 -65.34 18.69
CA LEU A 15 19.40 -64.33 17.64
C LEU A 15 18.10 -64.59 16.89
N ILE A 16 17.74 -65.87 16.67
CA ILE A 16 16.45 -66.25 16.10
C ILE A 16 15.31 -65.80 17.00
N PHE A 17 15.44 -66.05 18.32
CA PHE A 17 14.45 -65.61 19.29
C PHE A 17 14.27 -64.09 19.28
N LEU A 18 15.38 -63.33 19.26
CA LEU A 18 15.35 -61.87 19.20
C LEU A 18 14.73 -61.35 17.90
N ALA A 19 15.05 -61.96 16.75
CA ALA A 19 14.44 -61.60 15.47
C ALA A 19 12.92 -61.88 15.43
N ILE A 20 12.48 -63.03 15.96
CA ILE A 20 11.06 -63.35 16.04
C ILE A 20 10.33 -62.34 16.93
N PHE A 21 10.87 -62.06 18.11
CA PHE A 21 10.22 -61.20 19.10
C PHE A 21 10.23 -59.72 18.70
N LEU A 22 11.33 -59.23 18.13
CA LEU A 22 11.51 -57.80 17.82
C LEU A 22 10.99 -57.41 16.43
N VAL A 23 11.02 -58.33 15.46
CA VAL A 23 10.69 -58.04 14.06
C VAL A 23 9.40 -58.73 13.63
N ILE A 24 9.33 -60.06 13.74
CA ILE A 24 8.24 -60.83 13.13
C ILE A 24 6.93 -60.63 13.90
N LEU A 25 6.95 -60.73 15.23
CA LEU A 25 5.75 -60.59 16.07
C LEU A 25 5.14 -59.17 15.96
N PRO A 26 5.90 -58.07 16.08
CA PRO A 26 5.38 -56.72 15.87
C PRO A 26 4.84 -56.51 14.45
N THR A 27 5.51 -57.06 13.44
CA THR A 27 5.04 -57.00 12.05
C THR A 27 3.65 -57.63 11.90
N ILE A 28 3.47 -58.86 12.38
CA ILE A 28 2.18 -59.57 12.31
C ILE A 28 1.11 -58.83 13.11
N ALA A 29 1.43 -58.38 14.33
CA ALA A 29 0.50 -57.63 15.15
C ALA A 29 0.02 -56.34 14.46
N THR A 30 0.93 -55.58 13.85
CA THR A 30 0.60 -54.35 13.13
C THR A 30 -0.22 -54.61 11.88
N VAL A 31 0.06 -55.67 11.13
CA VAL A 31 -0.78 -56.08 9.97
C VAL A 31 -2.21 -56.36 10.41
N LEU A 32 -2.40 -57.14 11.48
CA LEU A 32 -3.73 -57.47 12.00
C LEU A 32 -4.46 -56.23 12.53
N LEU A 33 -3.77 -55.39 13.30
CA LEU A 33 -4.30 -54.15 13.84
C LEU A 33 -4.72 -53.19 12.72
N ARG A 34 -3.90 -53.05 11.67
CA ARG A 34 -4.20 -52.22 10.50
C ARG A 34 -5.45 -52.70 9.78
N PHE A 35 -5.56 -54.02 9.55
CA PHE A 35 -6.72 -54.61 8.90
C PHE A 35 -8.00 -54.44 9.73
N CYS A 36 -7.93 -54.69 11.04
CA CYS A 36 -9.06 -54.48 11.95
C CYS A 36 -9.51 -53.02 11.99
N LEU A 37 -8.56 -52.08 12.10
CA LEU A 37 -8.86 -50.64 12.08
C LEU A 37 -9.51 -50.24 10.74
N TYR A 38 -8.95 -50.66 9.61
CA TYR A 38 -9.51 -50.40 8.28
C TYR A 38 -10.96 -50.90 8.16
N ARG A 39 -11.23 -52.14 8.59
CA ARG A 39 -12.58 -52.72 8.56
C ARG A 39 -13.55 -52.00 9.49
N HIS A 40 -13.10 -51.62 10.68
CA HIS A 40 -13.91 -50.88 11.65
C HIS A 40 -14.30 -49.49 11.13
N LEU A 41 -13.34 -48.72 10.60
CA LEU A 41 -13.61 -47.41 10.03
C LEU A 41 -14.54 -47.50 8.82
N LYS A 42 -14.34 -48.49 7.93
CA LYS A 42 -15.20 -48.70 6.77
C LYS A 42 -16.63 -49.06 7.18
N TYR A 43 -16.78 -49.84 8.24
CA TYR A 43 -18.08 -50.18 8.82
C TYR A 43 -18.78 -48.95 9.40
N LEU A 44 -18.08 -48.12 10.18
CA LEU A 44 -18.62 -46.88 10.73
C LEU A 44 -19.03 -45.90 9.62
N ALA A 45 -18.18 -45.70 8.61
CA ALA A 45 -18.46 -44.81 7.48
C ALA A 45 -19.68 -45.29 6.69
N GLY A 46 -19.77 -46.61 6.45
CA GLY A 46 -20.93 -47.21 5.80
C GLY A 46 -22.23 -47.03 6.59
N LYS A 47 -22.18 -47.15 7.92
CA LYS A 47 -23.34 -46.87 8.78
C LYS A 47 -23.72 -45.39 8.78
N ALA A 48 -22.75 -44.47 8.88
CA ALA A 48 -23.00 -43.03 8.81
C ALA A 48 -23.67 -42.65 7.48
N ARG A 49 -23.19 -43.18 6.36
CA ARG A 49 -23.83 -42.99 5.04
C ARG A 49 -25.24 -43.57 4.93
N ARG A 50 -25.54 -44.68 5.62
CA ARG A 50 -26.89 -45.23 5.65
C ARG A 50 -27.86 -44.35 6.44
N LEU A 51 -27.38 -43.69 7.50
CA LEU A 51 -28.15 -42.70 8.24
C LEU A 51 -28.46 -41.48 7.37
N LEU A 52 -27.50 -41.04 6.54
CA LEU A 52 -27.73 -40.01 5.52
C LEU A 52 -28.84 -40.37 4.53
N GLY A 53 -28.89 -41.62 4.08
CA GLY A 53 -29.93 -42.12 3.17
C GLY A 53 -31.31 -42.28 3.80
N GLY A 54 -31.54 -41.82 5.04
CA GLY A 54 -32.83 -41.92 5.72
C GLY A 54 -33.21 -43.33 6.20
N VAL A 55 -32.29 -44.28 6.16
CA VAL A 55 -32.54 -45.65 6.63
C VAL A 55 -32.45 -45.66 8.15
N LYS A 56 -33.56 -45.99 8.83
CA LYS A 56 -33.54 -46.24 10.28
C LYS A 56 -32.69 -47.47 10.56
N LEU A 57 -31.52 -47.27 11.17
CA LEU A 57 -30.70 -48.37 11.67
C LEU A 57 -31.30 -48.91 12.97
N GLU A 58 -31.32 -50.24 13.15
CA GLU A 58 -31.64 -50.88 14.44
C GLU A 58 -30.69 -50.47 15.57
N SER A 59 -29.48 -50.05 15.23
CA SER A 59 -28.50 -49.52 16.19
C SER A 59 -27.61 -48.48 15.53
N THR A 60 -27.79 -47.23 15.97
CA THR A 60 -26.92 -46.10 15.65
C THR A 60 -25.50 -46.39 16.14
N PRO A 61 -24.46 -46.04 15.35
CA PRO A 61 -23.10 -46.22 15.81
C PRO A 61 -22.83 -45.33 17.03
N LYS A 62 -22.05 -45.85 18.00
CA LYS A 62 -21.74 -45.15 19.25
C LYS A 62 -21.15 -43.76 19.02
N ILE A 63 -20.31 -43.60 17.99
CA ILE A 63 -19.75 -42.31 17.59
C ILE A 63 -20.83 -41.28 17.27
N VAL A 64 -21.89 -41.69 16.56
CA VAL A 64 -23.00 -40.79 16.21
C VAL A 64 -23.78 -40.42 17.46
N THR A 65 -24.09 -41.37 18.34
CA THR A 65 -24.86 -41.07 19.56
C THR A 65 -24.11 -40.13 20.49
N LYS A 66 -22.78 -40.30 20.63
CA LYS A 66 -21.94 -39.39 21.41
C LYS A 66 -21.82 -38.02 20.77
N LEU A 67 -21.69 -37.96 19.45
CA LEU A 67 -21.71 -36.70 18.70
C LEU A 67 -23.02 -35.98 18.97
N GLU A 68 -24.15 -36.63 18.73
CA GLU A 68 -25.48 -36.06 18.95
C GLU A 68 -25.62 -35.48 20.37
N GLN A 69 -25.22 -36.25 21.39
CA GLN A 69 -25.23 -35.79 22.77
C GLN A 69 -24.31 -34.57 22.99
N ARG A 70 -23.10 -34.58 22.46
CA ARG A 70 -22.15 -33.47 22.60
C ARG A 70 -22.65 -32.20 21.93
N PHE A 71 -23.33 -32.30 20.79
CA PHE A 71 -23.96 -31.16 20.12
C PHE A 71 -25.16 -30.62 20.91
N ILE A 72 -25.94 -31.48 21.57
CA ILE A 72 -27.03 -31.08 22.48
C ILE A 72 -26.47 -30.38 23.74
N ASP A 73 -25.47 -30.98 24.38
CA ASP A 73 -24.86 -30.47 25.61
C ASP A 73 -24.11 -29.14 25.39
N SER A 74 -23.63 -28.91 24.16
CA SER A 74 -22.81 -27.73 23.89
C SER A 74 -23.59 -26.42 23.96
N ASN A 75 -24.92 -26.38 23.78
CA ASN A 75 -25.77 -25.16 23.84
C ASN A 75 -25.21 -23.92 23.08
N VAL A 76 -24.21 -24.11 22.21
CA VAL A 76 -23.51 -23.10 21.44
C VAL A 76 -24.31 -22.90 20.16
N LYS A 77 -24.50 -21.63 19.77
CA LYS A 77 -25.16 -21.26 18.53
C LYS A 77 -24.51 -22.01 17.36
N PRO A 78 -25.28 -22.74 16.53
CA PRO A 78 -24.74 -23.60 15.47
C PRO A 78 -23.90 -22.80 14.46
N ASP A 79 -24.20 -21.51 14.25
CA ASP A 79 -23.44 -20.60 13.38
C ASP A 79 -21.99 -20.33 13.83
N GLN A 80 -21.65 -20.63 15.09
CA GLN A 80 -20.29 -20.47 15.62
C GLN A 80 -19.61 -21.83 15.89
N LEU A 81 -20.31 -22.93 15.66
CA LEU A 81 -19.81 -24.25 15.99
C LEU A 81 -19.03 -24.80 14.80
N ASN A 82 -17.74 -25.05 15.01
CA ASN A 82 -16.93 -25.74 14.01
C ASN A 82 -17.28 -27.25 14.07
N THR A 83 -18.25 -27.67 13.25
CA THR A 83 -18.69 -29.06 13.13
C THR A 83 -17.52 -30.02 12.96
N GLY A 84 -16.56 -29.67 12.09
CA GLY A 84 -15.35 -30.46 11.85
C GLY A 84 -14.52 -30.74 13.11
N SER A 85 -14.29 -29.73 13.96
CA SER A 85 -13.47 -29.89 15.16
C SER A 85 -14.13 -30.74 16.24
N VAL A 86 -15.46 -30.69 16.35
CA VAL A 86 -16.23 -31.54 17.28
C VAL A 86 -16.21 -32.99 16.81
N ILE A 87 -16.37 -33.23 15.50
CA ILE A 87 -16.32 -34.57 14.91
C ILE A 87 -14.92 -35.19 15.05
N GLU A 88 -13.87 -34.43 14.73
CA GLU A 88 -12.49 -34.88 14.95
C GLU A 88 -12.20 -35.16 16.43
N GLY A 89 -12.74 -34.31 17.32
CA GLY A 89 -12.63 -34.49 18.76
C GLY A 89 -13.23 -35.81 19.24
N GLU A 90 -14.43 -36.19 18.80
CA GLU A 90 -15.03 -37.48 19.15
C GLU A 90 -14.31 -38.66 18.52
N TYR A 91 -13.84 -38.52 17.28
CA TYR A 91 -13.03 -39.55 16.63
C TYR A 91 -11.76 -39.89 17.42
N ASN A 92 -11.09 -38.90 18.00
CA ASN A 92 -9.87 -39.12 18.78
C ASN A 92 -10.12 -39.88 20.10
N HIS A 93 -11.37 -39.90 20.58
CA HIS A 93 -11.80 -40.64 21.77
C HIS A 93 -12.40 -42.02 21.43
N GLU A 94 -12.58 -42.35 20.15
CA GLU A 94 -13.05 -43.67 19.71
C GLU A 94 -11.98 -44.74 19.97
N LYS A 95 -12.42 -45.81 20.62
CA LYS A 95 -11.62 -47.01 20.89
C LYS A 95 -12.30 -48.20 20.25
N PHE A 96 -11.52 -49.02 19.58
CA PHE A 96 -11.99 -50.30 19.07
C PHE A 96 -11.43 -51.47 19.89
N TYR A 97 -12.17 -52.57 19.91
CA TYR A 97 -11.82 -53.75 20.69
C TYR A 97 -10.99 -54.71 19.81
N PHE A 98 -9.75 -54.97 20.22
CA PHE A 98 -8.88 -55.93 19.55
C PHE A 98 -8.29 -56.88 20.60
N LEU A 99 -8.57 -58.17 20.46
CA LEU A 99 -8.04 -59.23 21.32
C LEU A 99 -8.27 -59.03 22.84
N GLY A 100 -9.37 -58.40 23.26
CA GLY A 100 -9.66 -58.12 24.68
C GLY A 100 -9.15 -56.75 25.18
N LEU A 101 -8.40 -56.01 24.36
CA LEU A 101 -7.84 -54.70 24.71
C LEU A 101 -8.57 -53.59 23.96
N SER A 102 -8.86 -52.49 24.66
CA SER A 102 -9.40 -51.27 24.04
C SER A 102 -8.25 -50.40 23.52
N LEU A 103 -8.09 -50.31 22.19
CA LEU A 103 -7.00 -49.57 21.56
C LEU A 103 -7.53 -48.29 20.92
N ASN A 104 -6.76 -47.20 21.04
CA ASN A 104 -7.09 -45.92 20.41
C ASN A 104 -6.78 -45.99 18.90
N CYS A 105 -7.75 -45.62 18.07
CA CYS A 105 -7.62 -45.56 16.62
C CYS A 105 -6.40 -44.74 16.15
N GLU A 106 -6.12 -43.61 16.78
CA GLU A 106 -5.02 -42.71 16.41
C GLU A 106 -3.65 -43.31 16.76
N PHE A 107 -3.55 -43.93 17.94
CA PHE A 107 -2.32 -44.60 18.38
C PHE A 107 -1.95 -45.73 17.41
N ILE A 108 -2.93 -46.54 16.99
CA ILE A 108 -2.70 -47.62 16.04
C ILE A 108 -2.34 -47.09 14.66
N ASP A 109 -2.99 -46.04 14.17
CA ASP A 109 -2.63 -45.42 12.89
C ASP A 109 -1.17 -44.92 12.91
N ARG A 110 -0.79 -44.23 13.99
CA ARG A 110 0.56 -43.71 14.18
C ARG A 110 1.60 -44.82 14.29
N LEU A 111 1.31 -45.88 15.06
CA LEU A 111 2.18 -47.05 15.19
C LEU A 111 2.41 -47.72 13.84
N CYS A 112 1.35 -47.90 13.05
CA CYS A 112 1.44 -48.49 11.70
C CYS A 112 2.33 -47.66 10.77
N ARG A 113 2.33 -46.32 10.90
CA ARG A 113 3.18 -45.42 10.08
C ARG A 113 4.65 -45.44 10.50
N ILE A 114 4.93 -45.54 11.79
CA ILE A 114 6.29 -45.46 12.33
C ILE A 114 7.01 -46.82 12.26
N LEU A 115 6.29 -47.93 12.47
CA LEU A 115 6.90 -49.25 12.58
C LEU A 115 7.76 -49.67 11.38
N PRO A 116 7.38 -49.43 10.10
CA PRO A 116 8.23 -49.77 8.96
C PRO A 116 9.60 -49.09 9.02
N ASN A 117 9.64 -47.79 9.37
CA ASN A 117 10.88 -47.04 9.51
C ASN A 117 11.71 -47.56 10.68
N LEU A 118 11.06 -47.91 11.79
CA LEU A 118 11.71 -48.45 12.97
C LEU A 118 12.31 -49.85 12.71
N LEU A 119 11.62 -50.70 11.94
CA LEU A 119 12.16 -52.00 11.49
C LEU A 119 13.36 -51.81 10.55
N LEU A 120 13.32 -50.83 9.66
CA LEU A 120 14.47 -50.49 8.80
C LEU A 120 15.65 -50.03 9.65
N SER A 121 15.43 -49.16 10.64
CA SER A 121 16.47 -48.72 11.58
C SER A 121 17.02 -49.88 12.42
N PHE A 122 16.17 -50.80 12.90
CA PHE A 122 16.61 -52.00 13.60
C PHE A 122 17.39 -52.96 12.70
N GLY A 123 17.03 -53.08 11.43
CA GLY A 123 17.83 -53.82 10.45
C GLY A 123 19.23 -53.21 10.28
N LEU A 124 19.33 -51.90 10.08
CA LEU A 124 20.63 -51.22 9.98
C LEU A 124 21.45 -51.35 11.28
N LEU A 125 20.82 -51.15 12.44
CA LEU A 125 21.46 -51.32 13.75
C LEU A 125 21.99 -52.75 13.94
N GLY A 126 21.22 -53.76 13.54
CA GLY A 126 21.63 -55.16 13.59
C GLY A 126 22.87 -55.44 12.75
N THR A 127 22.96 -54.89 11.54
CA THR A 127 24.16 -54.97 10.70
C THR A 127 25.35 -54.30 11.35
N PHE A 128 25.18 -53.08 11.87
CA PHE A 128 26.28 -52.35 12.52
C PHE A 128 26.81 -53.08 13.75
N LEU A 129 25.94 -53.54 14.65
CA LEU A 129 26.35 -54.32 15.82
C LEU A 129 27.03 -55.63 15.42
N GLY A 130 26.52 -56.30 14.39
CA GLY A 130 27.11 -57.53 13.88
C GLY A 130 28.53 -57.34 13.35
N ILE A 131 28.77 -56.27 12.57
CA ILE A 131 30.10 -55.92 12.07
C ILE A 131 31.01 -55.50 13.23
N THR A 132 30.53 -54.71 14.19
CA THR A 132 31.32 -54.30 15.36
C THR A 132 31.79 -55.49 16.20
N PHE A 133 30.89 -56.44 16.50
CA PHE A 133 31.28 -57.66 17.23
C PHE A 133 32.23 -58.54 16.43
N ASN A 134 32.03 -58.64 15.10
CA ASN A 134 32.93 -59.36 14.22
C ASN A 134 34.36 -58.77 14.27
N LEU A 135 34.51 -57.44 14.11
CA LEU A 135 35.82 -56.78 14.17
C LEU A 135 36.49 -56.92 15.53
N SER A 136 35.72 -56.80 16.62
CA SER A 136 36.25 -56.98 17.98
C SER A 136 36.80 -58.39 18.20
N ASN A 137 36.04 -59.41 17.79
CA ASN A 137 36.48 -60.81 17.91
C ASN A 137 37.69 -61.09 17.02
N LEU A 138 37.69 -60.57 15.79
CA LEU A 138 38.81 -60.73 14.85
C LEU A 138 40.09 -60.05 15.34
N SER A 139 40.00 -58.86 15.94
CA SER A 139 41.14 -58.18 16.57
C SER A 139 41.73 -58.97 17.74
N GLN A 140 40.89 -59.59 18.56
CA GLN A 140 41.32 -60.41 19.69
C GLN A 140 41.99 -61.71 19.22
N THR A 141 41.37 -62.37 18.24
CA THR A 141 41.90 -63.57 17.56
C THR A 141 43.26 -63.31 16.92
N ILE A 142 43.43 -62.24 16.13
CA ILE A 142 44.72 -61.91 15.49
C ILE A 142 45.84 -61.63 16.52
N THR A 143 45.51 -61.10 17.68
CA THR A 143 46.50 -60.74 18.72
C THR A 143 46.95 -61.95 19.55
N GLN A 144 46.19 -63.04 19.55
CA GLN A 144 46.42 -64.22 20.40
C GLN A 144 47.04 -65.42 19.67
N ILE A 145 47.17 -65.38 18.34
CA ILE A 145 47.66 -66.51 17.54
C ILE A 145 49.18 -66.40 17.29
N ASP A 146 49.88 -67.52 17.48
CA ASP A 146 51.28 -67.72 17.07
C ASP A 146 51.36 -68.00 15.55
N ILE A 147 52.18 -67.24 14.82
CA ILE A 147 52.17 -67.10 13.34
C ILE A 147 52.52 -68.41 12.61
N ASN A 148 52.99 -69.42 13.33
CA ASN A 148 53.51 -70.67 12.76
C ASN A 148 52.43 -71.71 12.41
N ASP A 149 51.17 -71.51 12.80
CA ASP A 149 50.10 -72.49 12.56
C ASP A 149 48.97 -71.90 11.67
N VAL A 150 49.24 -71.81 10.37
CA VAL A 150 48.32 -71.22 9.37
C VAL A 150 46.98 -71.97 9.29
N ARG A 151 46.92 -73.24 9.71
CA ARG A 151 45.68 -74.04 9.70
C ARG A 151 44.71 -73.63 10.81
N SER A 152 45.20 -73.26 12.00
CA SER A 152 44.35 -72.76 13.09
C SER A 152 43.79 -71.37 12.79
N LEU A 153 44.54 -70.53 12.06
CA LEU A 153 44.05 -69.22 11.59
C LEU A 153 42.78 -69.32 10.72
N VAL A 154 42.71 -70.29 9.81
CA VAL A 154 41.56 -70.44 8.90
C VAL A 154 40.30 -70.86 9.67
N GLU A 155 40.43 -71.74 10.67
CA GLU A 155 39.30 -72.12 11.53
C GLU A 155 38.86 -70.98 12.45
N GLU A 156 39.79 -70.19 12.98
CA GLU A 156 39.47 -69.04 13.83
C GLU A 156 38.85 -67.86 13.06
N LEU A 157 39.18 -67.69 11.77
CA LEU A 157 38.55 -66.69 10.90
C LEU A 157 37.15 -67.09 10.41
N ASN A 158 36.79 -68.38 10.41
CA ASN A 158 35.45 -68.83 10.03
C ASN A 158 34.35 -68.38 11.01
N ARG A 159 34.66 -68.26 12.30
CA ARG A 159 33.68 -67.83 13.32
C ARG A 159 33.23 -66.37 13.13
N PRO A 160 34.12 -65.38 12.97
CA PRO A 160 33.74 -64.02 12.59
C PRO A 160 32.90 -64.00 11.30
N LEU A 161 33.37 -64.64 10.23
CA LEU A 161 32.69 -64.62 8.92
C LEU A 161 31.25 -65.14 8.99
N GLN A 162 30.99 -66.19 9.78
CA GLN A 162 29.62 -66.66 10.03
C GLN A 162 28.78 -65.64 10.80
N GLY A 163 29.34 -64.98 11.80
CA GLY A 163 28.66 -63.91 12.56
C GLY A 163 28.23 -62.73 11.69
N MET A 164 29.03 -62.38 10.67
CA MET A 164 28.68 -61.36 9.68
C MET A 164 27.49 -61.79 8.80
N GLY A 165 27.48 -63.03 8.32
CA GLY A 165 26.37 -63.57 7.54
C GLY A 165 25.05 -63.61 8.31
N VAL A 166 25.10 -63.94 9.61
CA VAL A 166 23.94 -63.90 10.49
C VAL A 166 23.41 -62.46 10.66
N ALA A 167 24.28 -61.49 10.93
CA ALA A 167 23.86 -60.10 11.07
C ALA A 167 23.25 -59.52 9.79
N PHE A 168 23.78 -59.90 8.62
CA PHE A 168 23.24 -59.48 7.33
C PHE A 168 21.87 -60.10 7.05
N THR A 169 21.70 -61.39 7.33
CA THR A 169 20.43 -62.08 7.11
C THR A 169 19.31 -61.58 8.03
N THR A 170 19.59 -61.31 9.31
CA THR A 170 18.60 -60.72 10.22
C THR A 170 18.18 -59.31 9.79
N SER A 171 19.12 -58.54 9.25
CA SER A 171 18.86 -57.20 8.71
C SER A 171 18.02 -57.25 7.44
N LEU A 172 18.29 -58.21 6.55
CA LEU A 172 17.49 -58.45 5.36
C LEU A 172 16.04 -58.83 5.71
N VAL A 173 15.84 -59.64 6.75
CA VAL A 173 14.50 -59.99 7.25
C VAL A 173 13.78 -58.74 7.77
N ALA A 174 14.45 -57.86 8.51
CA ALA A 174 13.85 -56.62 9.01
C ALA A 174 13.47 -55.66 7.88
N ILE A 175 14.33 -55.52 6.86
CA ILE A 175 14.06 -54.71 5.67
C ILE A 175 12.90 -55.30 4.85
N ALA A 176 12.86 -56.62 4.66
CA ALA A 176 11.76 -57.29 3.97
C ALA A 176 10.42 -57.09 4.70
N CYS A 177 10.41 -57.20 6.03
CA CYS A 177 9.22 -56.91 6.84
C CYS A 177 8.81 -55.43 6.75
N SER A 178 9.76 -54.50 6.77
CA SER A 178 9.51 -53.07 6.57
C SER A 178 8.87 -52.78 5.21
N ALA A 179 9.42 -53.35 4.13
CA ALA A 179 8.88 -53.22 2.79
C ALA A 179 7.45 -53.79 2.70
N LEU A 180 7.23 -54.98 3.28
CA LEU A 180 5.91 -55.61 3.33
C LEU A 180 4.89 -54.74 4.08
N LEU A 181 5.23 -54.23 5.27
CA LEU A 181 4.36 -53.33 6.03
C LEU A 181 4.05 -52.04 5.28
N THR A 182 5.03 -51.49 4.56
CA THR A 182 4.84 -50.28 3.76
C THR A 182 3.81 -50.52 2.64
N VAL A 183 3.92 -51.63 1.92
CA VAL A 183 2.95 -52.02 0.87
C VAL A 183 1.57 -52.28 1.48
N LEU A 184 1.48 -52.99 2.60
CA LEU A 184 0.19 -53.26 3.26
C LEU A 184 -0.46 -51.98 3.82
N ASN A 185 0.33 -51.05 4.34
CA ASN A 185 -0.15 -49.73 4.78
C ASN A 185 -0.71 -48.91 3.62
N LEU A 186 -0.14 -49.06 2.42
CA LEU A 186 -0.63 -48.43 1.19
C LEU A 186 -1.95 -49.08 0.74
N LEU A 187 -2.04 -50.41 0.73
CA LEU A 187 -3.26 -51.13 0.34
C LEU A 187 -4.42 -50.88 1.32
N TRP A 188 -4.16 -50.91 2.62
CA TRP A 188 -5.12 -50.57 3.67
C TRP A 188 -4.91 -49.15 4.17
N ASN A 189 -5.12 -48.18 3.28
CA ASN A 189 -4.99 -46.78 3.62
C ASN A 189 -6.16 -46.31 4.52
N THR A 190 -5.93 -46.33 5.83
CA THR A 190 -6.85 -45.85 6.88
C THR A 190 -7.13 -44.36 6.78
N SER A 191 -6.21 -43.56 6.21
CA SER A 191 -6.36 -42.11 6.10
C SER A 191 -7.54 -41.75 5.20
N ILE A 192 -7.69 -42.46 4.07
CA ILE A 192 -8.79 -42.28 3.13
C ILE A 192 -10.13 -42.65 3.79
N VAL A 193 -10.14 -43.77 4.52
CA VAL A 193 -11.37 -44.24 5.20
C VAL A 193 -11.74 -43.32 6.37
N LYS A 194 -10.76 -42.80 7.10
CA LYS A 194 -10.96 -41.79 8.15
C LYS A 194 -11.61 -40.53 7.56
N ALA A 195 -11.05 -39.97 6.49
CA ALA A 195 -11.62 -38.79 5.83
C ALA A 195 -13.06 -39.06 5.36
N SER A 196 -13.29 -40.22 4.73
CA SER A 196 -14.62 -40.65 4.32
C SER A 196 -15.61 -40.75 5.49
N LEU A 197 -15.18 -41.27 6.65
CA LEU A 197 -15.99 -41.32 7.87
C LEU A 197 -16.31 -39.91 8.36
N LEU A 198 -15.31 -39.03 8.51
CA LEU A 198 -15.48 -37.67 9.01
C LEU A 198 -16.46 -36.89 8.13
N ASN A 199 -16.26 -36.90 6.81
CA ASN A 199 -17.17 -36.22 5.88
C ASN A 199 -18.59 -36.79 5.98
N SER A 200 -18.75 -38.12 6.10
CA SER A 200 -20.09 -38.72 6.22
C SER A 200 -20.77 -38.37 7.55
N LEU A 201 -19.99 -38.08 8.61
CA LEU A 201 -20.52 -37.61 9.89
C LEU A 201 -20.86 -36.12 9.83
N GLU A 202 -20.03 -35.32 9.18
CA GLU A 202 -20.25 -33.88 8.96
C GLU A 202 -21.52 -33.67 8.15
N ASP A 203 -21.64 -34.35 7.00
CA ASP A 203 -22.85 -34.33 6.19
C ASP A 203 -24.10 -34.72 7.00
N TYR A 204 -23.99 -35.70 7.91
CA TYR A 204 -25.11 -36.15 8.75
C TYR A 204 -25.48 -35.10 9.77
N VAL A 205 -24.49 -34.51 10.42
CA VAL A 205 -24.70 -33.48 11.43
C VAL A 205 -25.33 -32.25 10.80
N ASP A 206 -24.75 -31.74 9.71
CA ASP A 206 -25.17 -30.47 9.11
C ASP A 206 -26.53 -30.58 8.39
N ASN A 207 -26.79 -31.69 7.71
CA ASN A 207 -28.00 -31.82 6.88
C ASN A 207 -29.17 -32.52 7.56
N ILE A 208 -28.93 -33.33 8.60
CA ILE A 208 -30.00 -34.11 9.26
C ILE A 208 -30.15 -33.71 10.73
N PHE A 209 -29.06 -33.61 11.47
CA PHE A 209 -29.12 -33.44 12.93
C PHE A 209 -29.34 -31.99 13.36
N LEU A 210 -28.54 -31.04 12.87
CA LEU A 210 -28.65 -29.62 13.21
C LEU A 210 -30.03 -29.04 12.83
N PRO A 211 -30.58 -29.29 11.62
CA PRO A 211 -31.91 -28.80 11.26
C PRO A 211 -33.03 -29.38 12.12
N LYS A 212 -32.85 -30.59 12.66
CA LYS A 212 -33.84 -31.27 13.52
C LYS A 212 -33.91 -30.69 14.93
N ILE A 213 -32.80 -30.18 15.45
CA ILE A 213 -32.74 -29.61 16.81
C ILE A 213 -33.09 -28.12 16.79
N GLN A 214 -32.85 -27.44 15.68
CA GLN A 214 -33.19 -26.02 15.50
C GLN A 214 -34.02 -25.83 14.22
N PRO A 215 -35.35 -26.01 14.29
CA PRO A 215 -36.24 -25.61 13.21
C PRO A 215 -36.23 -24.08 13.11
N VAL A 216 -35.34 -23.54 12.27
CA VAL A 216 -35.29 -22.14 11.77
C VAL A 216 -35.80 -21.08 12.75
N SER A 217 -35.21 -21.01 13.95
CA SER A 217 -35.31 -19.81 14.81
C SER A 217 -34.48 -18.64 14.26
N SER A 218 -33.54 -18.93 13.36
CA SER A 218 -32.63 -17.94 12.76
C SER A 218 -33.31 -16.96 11.81
N LEU A 219 -34.39 -17.36 11.12
CA LEU A 219 -35.12 -16.45 10.23
C LEU A 219 -35.95 -15.44 11.03
N GLU A 220 -36.62 -15.88 12.10
CA GLU A 220 -37.43 -15.00 12.93
C GLU A 220 -36.56 -14.08 13.80
N GLU A 221 -35.41 -14.58 14.30
CA GLU A 221 -34.38 -13.74 14.92
C GLU A 221 -33.74 -12.77 13.92
N ALA A 222 -33.46 -13.18 12.68
CA ALA A 222 -32.89 -12.31 11.65
C ALA A 222 -33.89 -11.23 11.22
N ILE A 223 -35.17 -11.57 11.05
CA ILE A 223 -36.24 -10.61 10.75
C ILE A 223 -36.43 -9.66 11.93
N GLY A 224 -36.42 -10.17 13.16
CA GLY A 224 -36.51 -9.35 14.37
C GLY A 224 -35.32 -8.40 14.51
N GLN A 225 -34.12 -8.85 14.23
CA GLN A 225 -32.91 -8.04 14.24
C GLN A 225 -32.95 -6.97 13.14
N PHE A 226 -33.30 -7.35 11.92
CA PHE A 226 -33.46 -6.43 10.80
C PHE A 226 -34.52 -5.36 11.10
N SER A 227 -35.66 -5.74 11.68
CA SER A 227 -36.71 -4.79 12.07
C SER A 227 -36.21 -3.78 13.09
N ARG A 228 -35.42 -4.21 14.09
CA ARG A 228 -34.82 -3.30 15.08
C ARG A 228 -33.78 -2.36 14.47
N ASP A 229 -32.93 -2.89 13.59
CA ASP A 229 -31.91 -2.10 12.92
C ASP A 229 -32.53 -1.09 11.95
N PHE A 230 -33.61 -1.47 11.27
CA PHE A 230 -34.39 -0.60 10.41
C PHE A 230 -35.08 0.51 11.20
N ASP A 231 -35.71 0.18 12.34
CA ASP A 231 -36.34 1.18 13.21
C ASP A 231 -35.33 2.21 13.74
N GLY A 232 -34.15 1.74 14.17
CA GLY A 232 -33.04 2.60 14.59
C GLY A 232 -32.50 3.48 13.46
N MET A 233 -32.48 2.99 12.22
CA MET A 233 -32.11 3.78 11.05
C MET A 233 -33.13 4.88 10.74
N VAL A 234 -34.42 4.55 10.79
CA VAL A 234 -35.51 5.51 10.54
C VAL A 234 -35.52 6.61 11.60
N HIS A 235 -35.32 6.27 12.87
CA HIS A 235 -35.21 7.26 13.95
C HIS A 235 -34.02 8.20 13.74
N LYS A 236 -32.82 7.65 13.50
CA LYS A 236 -31.62 8.47 13.24
C LYS A 236 -31.79 9.36 12.01
N LEU A 237 -32.45 8.86 10.96
CA LEU A 237 -32.75 9.63 9.78
C LEU A 237 -33.70 10.79 10.11
N GLY A 238 -34.77 10.53 10.87
CA GLY A 238 -35.70 11.54 11.37
C GLY A 238 -34.98 12.65 12.14
N ASP A 239 -34.19 12.29 13.15
CA ASP A 239 -33.42 13.23 13.98
C ASP A 239 -32.44 14.06 13.14
N THR A 240 -31.77 13.41 12.18
CA THR A 240 -30.79 14.08 11.31
C THR A 240 -31.48 15.08 10.40
N ILE A 241 -32.63 14.72 9.83
CA ILE A 241 -33.41 15.61 8.97
C ILE A 241 -33.93 16.80 9.77
N GLU A 242 -34.49 16.57 10.97
CA GLU A 242 -34.99 17.64 11.85
C GLU A 242 -33.89 18.63 12.20
N GLN A 243 -32.72 18.14 12.65
CA GLN A 243 -31.59 18.99 13.00
C GLN A 243 -31.04 19.76 11.79
N SER A 244 -30.95 19.11 10.63
CA SER A 244 -30.45 19.74 9.41
C SER A 244 -31.39 20.83 8.93
N MET A 245 -32.69 20.56 8.96
CA MET A 245 -33.71 21.52 8.55
C MET A 245 -33.79 22.71 9.50
N SER A 246 -33.75 22.47 10.81
CA SER A 246 -33.72 23.53 11.83
C SER A 246 -32.49 24.44 11.65
N LYS A 247 -31.30 23.87 11.43
CA LYS A 247 -30.09 24.64 11.14
C LYS A 247 -30.19 25.44 9.85
N ALA A 248 -30.81 24.88 8.80
CA ALA A 248 -31.03 25.58 7.54
C ALA A 248 -31.96 26.78 7.72
N PHE A 249 -33.09 26.60 8.41
CA PHE A 249 -34.01 27.69 8.70
C PHE A 249 -33.38 28.79 9.56
N ALA A 250 -32.64 28.42 10.61
CA ALA A 250 -31.93 29.39 11.44
C ALA A 250 -30.90 30.19 10.63
N ARG A 251 -30.21 29.58 9.66
CA ARG A 251 -29.30 30.31 8.76
C ARG A 251 -30.04 31.28 7.83
N ILE A 252 -31.19 30.87 7.30
CA ILE A 252 -32.03 31.72 6.43
C ILE A 252 -32.54 32.93 7.22
N GLU A 253 -33.04 32.70 8.44
CA GLU A 253 -33.53 33.77 9.32
C GLU A 253 -32.41 34.77 9.65
N ASN A 254 -31.25 34.30 10.09
CA ASN A 254 -30.10 35.18 10.36
C ASN A 254 -29.63 35.95 9.11
N SER A 255 -29.68 35.33 7.93
CA SER A 255 -29.33 36.00 6.68
C SER A 255 -30.34 37.08 6.31
N ALA A 256 -31.64 36.82 6.52
CA ALA A 256 -32.71 37.79 6.29
C ALA A 256 -32.54 39.01 7.20
N VAL A 257 -32.27 38.78 8.50
CA VAL A 257 -31.98 39.86 9.46
C VAL A 257 -30.76 40.68 9.04
N THR A 258 -29.68 40.02 8.61
CA THR A 258 -28.47 40.71 8.14
C THR A 258 -28.75 41.56 6.90
N PHE A 259 -29.54 41.03 5.96
CA PHE A 259 -29.92 41.75 4.75
C PHE A 259 -30.82 42.95 5.05
N GLU A 260 -31.78 42.80 5.95
CA GLU A 260 -32.63 43.90 6.43
C GLU A 260 -31.80 44.98 7.11
N GLN A 261 -30.84 44.62 7.96
CA GLN A 261 -29.92 45.57 8.60
C GLN A 261 -29.06 46.32 7.58
N ALA A 262 -28.54 45.64 6.57
CA ALA A 262 -27.77 46.27 5.50
C ALA A 262 -28.65 47.23 4.68
N ALA A 263 -29.87 46.81 4.32
CA ALA A 263 -30.83 47.64 3.61
C ALA A 263 -31.19 48.90 4.41
N ASN A 264 -31.52 48.74 5.70
CA ASN A 264 -31.79 49.85 6.59
C ASN A 264 -30.58 50.78 6.76
N THR A 265 -29.35 50.24 6.79
CA THR A 265 -28.14 51.05 6.86
C THR A 265 -27.97 51.88 5.59
N ILE A 266 -28.17 51.28 4.41
CA ILE A 266 -28.08 51.99 3.12
C ILE A 266 -29.14 53.10 3.06
N ASP A 267 -30.38 52.79 3.41
CA ASP A 267 -31.51 53.74 3.39
C ASP A 267 -31.27 54.92 4.33
N ASN A 268 -30.78 54.67 5.55
CA ASN A 268 -30.52 55.73 6.55
C ASN A 268 -29.18 56.47 6.36
N SER A 269 -28.23 55.93 5.59
CA SER A 269 -26.86 56.45 5.52
C SER A 269 -26.68 57.72 4.68
N ARG A 270 -27.76 58.26 4.07
CA ARG A 270 -27.69 59.36 3.08
C ARG A 270 -26.69 59.06 1.95
N PHE A 271 -26.38 57.79 1.73
CA PHE A 271 -25.40 57.35 0.76
C PHE A 271 -25.82 57.71 -0.67
N PRO A 272 -27.08 57.49 -1.09
CA PRO A 272 -27.52 57.87 -2.43
C PRO A 272 -27.40 59.38 -2.67
N GLU A 273 -27.73 60.20 -1.67
CA GLU A 273 -27.66 61.66 -1.74
C GLU A 273 -26.21 62.16 -1.83
N LYS A 274 -25.32 61.60 -1.01
CA LYS A 274 -23.88 61.89 -1.05
C LYS A 274 -23.25 61.45 -2.36
N LEU A 275 -23.62 60.28 -2.88
CA LEU A 275 -23.16 59.78 -4.17
C LEU A 275 -23.63 60.69 -5.30
N ALA A 276 -24.92 61.03 -5.35
CA ALA A 276 -25.48 61.95 -6.33
C ALA A 276 -24.80 63.34 -6.26
N SER A 277 -24.59 63.87 -5.05
CA SER A 277 -23.89 65.14 -4.86
C SER A 277 -22.43 65.08 -5.32
N ALA A 278 -21.72 63.99 -5.01
CA ALA A 278 -20.34 63.79 -5.47
C ALA A 278 -20.26 63.71 -7.00
N THR A 279 -21.17 62.97 -7.65
CA THR A 279 -21.25 62.88 -9.10
C THR A 279 -21.57 64.23 -9.74
N ASN A 280 -22.49 65.00 -9.16
CA ASN A 280 -22.81 66.35 -9.65
C ASN A 280 -21.61 67.31 -9.51
N ASN A 281 -20.92 67.28 -8.37
CA ASN A 281 -19.70 68.08 -8.16
C ASN A 281 -18.60 67.70 -9.16
N LEU A 282 -18.45 66.41 -9.46
CA LEU A 282 -17.49 65.94 -10.46
C LEU A 282 -17.83 66.44 -11.87
N ALA A 283 -19.11 66.45 -12.25
CA ALA A 283 -19.55 67.02 -13.53
C ALA A 283 -19.29 68.54 -13.61
N ILE A 284 -19.55 69.27 -12.52
CA ILE A 284 -19.23 70.71 -12.44
C ILE A 284 -17.73 70.95 -12.58
N ALA A 285 -16.91 70.19 -11.85
CA ALA A 285 -15.45 70.31 -11.90
C ALA A 285 -14.91 70.00 -13.31
N GLN A 286 -15.47 69.00 -13.99
CA GLN A 286 -15.09 68.66 -15.37
C GLN A 286 -15.40 69.80 -16.35
N ASN A 287 -16.58 70.44 -16.22
CA ASN A 287 -16.94 71.58 -17.07
C ASN A 287 -16.05 72.80 -16.79
N GLN A 288 -15.77 73.10 -15.52
CA GLN A 288 -14.85 74.17 -15.14
C GLN A 288 -13.45 73.92 -15.69
N PHE A 289 -12.95 72.69 -15.61
CA PHE A 289 -11.65 72.33 -16.17
C PHE A 289 -11.59 72.53 -17.69
N ALA A 290 -12.65 72.14 -18.41
CA ALA A 290 -12.75 72.38 -19.85
C ALA A 290 -12.73 73.88 -20.20
N GLN A 291 -13.47 74.70 -19.44
CA GLN A 291 -13.46 76.15 -19.60
C GLN A 291 -12.09 76.77 -19.29
N SER A 292 -11.45 76.37 -18.19
CA SER A 292 -10.10 76.82 -17.85
C SER A 292 -9.09 76.45 -18.94
N SER A 293 -9.22 75.26 -19.54
CA SER A 293 -8.38 74.82 -20.66
C SER A 293 -8.58 75.70 -21.90
N LEU A 294 -9.81 76.10 -22.22
CA LEU A 294 -10.11 77.02 -23.34
C LEU A 294 -9.54 78.42 -23.09
N VAL A 295 -9.72 78.97 -21.88
CA VAL A 295 -9.18 80.29 -21.51
C VAL A 295 -7.65 80.28 -21.54
N LEU A 296 -7.02 79.19 -21.09
CA LEU A 296 -5.58 79.01 -21.20
C LEU A 296 -5.12 79.01 -22.67
N GLN A 297 -5.82 78.28 -23.56
CA GLN A 297 -5.52 78.25 -24.99
C GLN A 297 -5.61 79.66 -25.61
N GLN A 298 -6.66 80.41 -25.32
CA GLN A 298 -6.84 81.78 -25.80
C GLN A 298 -5.75 82.72 -25.27
N SER A 299 -5.33 82.52 -24.02
CA SER A 299 -4.26 83.29 -23.41
C SER A 299 -2.92 82.99 -24.07
N THR A 300 -2.61 81.71 -24.36
CA THR A 300 -1.43 81.29 -25.11
C THR A 300 -1.41 81.92 -26.51
N GLN A 301 -2.52 81.91 -27.23
CA GLN A 301 -2.62 82.57 -28.56
C GLN A 301 -2.41 84.08 -28.50
N SER A 302 -2.99 84.76 -27.50
CA SER A 302 -2.78 86.19 -27.30
C SER A 302 -1.32 86.51 -26.97
N PHE A 303 -0.67 85.65 -26.18
CA PHE A 303 0.75 85.78 -25.88
C PHE A 303 1.61 85.61 -27.14
N GLU A 304 1.32 84.62 -27.99
CA GLU A 304 1.99 84.44 -29.29
C GLU A 304 1.84 85.69 -30.17
N HIS A 305 0.62 86.25 -30.26
CA HIS A 305 0.37 87.47 -31.04
C HIS A 305 1.14 88.69 -30.51
N ASN A 306 1.18 88.86 -29.18
CA ASN A 306 1.96 89.92 -28.55
C ASN A 306 3.46 89.73 -28.78
N LEU A 307 3.95 88.49 -28.78
CA LEU A 307 5.36 88.18 -29.04
C LEU A 307 5.74 88.50 -30.49
N ASP A 308 4.89 88.19 -31.48
CA ASP A 308 5.07 88.61 -32.89
C ASP A 308 5.07 90.15 -33.02
N SER A 309 4.14 90.83 -32.34
CA SER A 309 4.08 92.30 -32.34
C SER A 309 5.34 92.93 -31.73
N MET A 310 5.84 92.37 -30.63
CA MET A 310 7.11 92.79 -30.03
C MET A 310 8.28 92.56 -30.98
N GLN A 311 8.37 91.40 -31.64
CA GLN A 311 9.43 91.14 -32.62
C GLN A 311 9.42 92.16 -33.77
N LYS A 312 8.24 92.51 -34.29
CA LYS A 312 8.08 93.56 -35.30
C LYS A 312 8.53 94.93 -34.80
N LEU A 313 8.18 95.29 -33.56
CA LEU A 313 8.64 96.53 -32.93
C LEU A 313 10.16 96.54 -32.75
N THR A 314 10.75 95.45 -32.28
CA THR A 314 12.21 95.30 -32.17
C THR A 314 12.90 95.47 -33.51
N LYS A 315 12.34 94.90 -34.60
CA LYS A 315 12.88 95.09 -35.95
C LYS A 315 12.80 96.55 -36.42
N LYS A 316 11.65 97.21 -36.23
CA LYS A 316 11.50 98.64 -36.55
C LYS A 316 12.46 99.51 -35.74
N PHE A 317 12.68 99.19 -34.48
CA PHE A 317 13.63 99.91 -33.63
C PHE A 317 15.07 99.73 -34.12
N LEU A 318 15.45 98.53 -34.57
CA LEU A 318 16.75 98.28 -35.18
C LEU A 318 16.94 99.08 -36.48
N GLU A 319 15.94 99.12 -37.35
CA GLU A 319 15.94 99.95 -38.57
C GLU A 319 16.05 101.45 -38.23
N LEU A 320 15.34 101.92 -37.20
CA LEU A 320 15.44 103.29 -36.72
C LEU A 320 16.85 103.60 -36.21
N ASN A 321 17.45 102.71 -35.41
CA ASN A 321 18.81 102.85 -34.91
C ASN A 321 19.82 102.96 -36.07
N GLN A 322 19.68 102.12 -37.11
CA GLN A 322 20.50 102.22 -38.32
C GLN A 322 20.32 103.55 -39.06
N LYS A 323 19.09 104.05 -39.17
CA LYS A 323 18.83 105.38 -39.76
C LYS A 323 19.46 106.50 -38.95
N VAL A 324 19.39 106.46 -37.63
CA VAL A 324 20.05 107.44 -36.75
C VAL A 324 21.57 107.41 -36.95
N ASN A 325 22.19 106.23 -37.00
CA ASN A 325 23.62 106.10 -37.27
C ASN A 325 24.00 106.63 -38.66
N ASN A 326 23.14 106.48 -39.68
CA ASN A 326 23.37 107.07 -40.99
C ASN A 326 23.27 108.61 -40.97
N ILE A 327 22.32 109.17 -40.21
CA ILE A 327 22.22 110.62 -40.01
C ILE A 327 23.47 111.15 -39.30
N GLU A 328 23.96 110.44 -38.27
CA GLU A 328 25.20 110.79 -37.58
C GLU A 328 26.37 110.87 -38.57
N ARG A 329 26.57 109.86 -39.42
CA ARG A 329 27.60 109.91 -40.49
C ARG A 329 27.40 111.05 -41.49
N GLN A 330 26.15 111.32 -41.89
CA GLN A 330 25.85 112.44 -42.80
C GLN A 330 26.16 113.78 -42.15
N TYR A 331 25.88 113.91 -40.86
CA TYR A 331 26.21 115.10 -40.09
C TYR A 331 27.72 115.28 -39.97
N ASP A 332 28.48 114.23 -39.65
CA ASP A 332 29.96 114.27 -39.63
C ASP A 332 30.52 114.71 -40.99
N SER A 333 30.02 114.14 -42.09
CA SER A 333 30.43 114.54 -43.44
C SER A 333 30.11 116.01 -43.76
N LEU A 334 28.97 116.53 -43.30
CA LEU A 334 28.61 117.94 -43.47
C LEU A 334 29.53 118.86 -42.65
N VAL A 335 29.88 118.44 -41.43
CA VAL A 335 30.85 119.15 -40.58
C VAL A 335 32.21 119.19 -41.28
N ASP A 336 32.68 118.08 -41.84
CA ASP A 336 33.93 118.01 -42.60
C ASP A 336 33.93 118.92 -43.83
N LEU A 337 32.86 118.87 -44.66
CA LEU A 337 32.68 119.75 -45.82
C LEU A 337 32.67 121.24 -45.44
N ASN A 338 32.06 121.59 -44.30
CA ASN A 338 32.02 122.97 -43.81
C ASN A 338 33.39 123.42 -43.29
N GLN A 339 34.13 122.53 -42.61
CA GLN A 339 35.52 122.81 -42.22
C GLN A 339 36.41 123.02 -43.45
N GLU A 340 36.29 122.16 -44.47
CA GLU A 340 37.03 122.29 -45.73
C GLU A 340 36.69 123.59 -46.46
N LYS A 341 35.39 123.93 -46.58
CA LYS A 341 34.95 125.20 -47.16
C LYS A 341 35.54 126.40 -46.42
N ASN A 342 35.54 126.39 -45.09
CA ASN A 342 36.15 127.46 -44.29
C ASN A 342 37.67 127.59 -44.52
N ILE A 343 38.38 126.48 -44.75
CA ILE A 343 39.81 126.48 -45.09
C ILE A 343 40.00 127.11 -46.48
N ILE A 344 39.20 126.71 -47.47
CA ILE A 344 39.26 127.25 -48.84
C ILE A 344 38.95 128.75 -48.84
N GLU A 345 37.88 129.20 -48.17
CA GLU A 345 37.53 130.63 -48.07
C GLU A 345 38.64 131.45 -47.39
N LYS A 346 39.24 130.94 -46.31
CA LYS A 346 40.39 131.60 -45.66
C LYS A 346 41.62 131.65 -46.58
N SER A 347 41.87 130.62 -47.37
CA SER A 347 42.96 130.57 -48.34
C SER A 347 42.74 131.54 -49.50
N GLY A 348 41.55 131.53 -50.10
CA GLY A 348 41.18 132.44 -51.19
C GLY A 348 41.19 133.90 -50.75
N LEU A 349 40.72 134.21 -49.54
CA LEU A 349 40.83 135.57 -48.96
C LEU A 349 42.30 135.99 -48.76
N LYS A 350 43.18 135.06 -48.37
CA LYS A 350 44.62 135.33 -48.30
C LYS A 350 45.20 135.59 -49.70
N GLU A 351 44.86 134.79 -50.69
CA GLU A 351 45.32 134.98 -52.08
C GLU A 351 44.84 136.30 -52.67
N ILE A 352 43.55 136.63 -52.55
CA ILE A 352 43.01 137.92 -53.02
C ILE A 352 43.70 139.08 -52.32
N ARG A 353 43.93 138.98 -50.99
CA ARG A 353 44.67 140.01 -50.26
C ARG A 353 46.11 140.13 -50.76
N GLN A 354 46.76 139.01 -51.09
CA GLN A 354 48.10 138.98 -51.66
C GLN A 354 48.15 139.64 -53.04
N GLU A 355 47.20 139.31 -53.93
CA GLU A 355 47.09 139.89 -55.26
C GLU A 355 46.76 141.38 -55.23
N LEU A 356 45.81 141.79 -54.39
CA LEU A 356 45.51 143.22 -54.19
C LEU A 356 46.74 143.97 -53.68
N SER A 357 47.49 143.40 -52.75
CA SER A 357 48.74 143.98 -52.29
C SER A 357 49.76 144.11 -53.43
N ASN A 358 49.85 143.11 -54.31
CA ASN A 358 50.74 143.16 -55.47
C ASN A 358 50.29 144.21 -56.51
N LEU A 359 49.00 144.29 -56.81
CA LEU A 359 48.42 145.28 -57.73
C LEU A 359 48.59 146.71 -57.23
N VAL A 360 48.33 146.95 -55.94
CA VAL A 360 48.57 148.26 -55.31
C VAL A 360 50.05 148.63 -55.41
N ASN A 361 50.96 147.69 -55.14
CA ASN A 361 52.39 147.94 -55.28
C ASN A 361 52.82 148.22 -56.72
N GLN A 362 52.18 147.60 -57.72
CA GLN A 362 52.43 147.91 -59.13
C GLN A 362 51.94 149.30 -59.52
N MET A 363 50.80 149.77 -58.99
CA MET A 363 50.28 151.11 -59.28
C MET A 363 51.09 152.23 -58.62
N ILE A 364 51.69 151.99 -57.45
CA ILE A 364 52.49 153.01 -56.74
C ILE A 364 53.86 153.24 -57.41
N ASN A 365 54.35 152.28 -58.20
CA ASN A 365 55.67 152.34 -58.84
C ASN A 365 55.66 152.78 -60.32
N LYS A 366 54.59 153.45 -60.77
CA LYS A 366 54.52 154.16 -62.06
C LYS A 366 54.10 155.59 -61.81
#